data_AF-A0A9P9BMY4-F1
#
_entry.id   AF-A0A9P9BMY4-F1
#
_cell.length_a   1.000
_cell.length_b   1.000
_cell.length_c   1.000
_cell.angle_alpha   90.00
_cell.angle_beta   90.00
_cell.angle_gamma   90.00
#
_symmetry.space_group_name_H-M   'P 1'
#
loop_
_entity.id
_entity.type
_entity.pdbx_description
1 polymer ?
#
loop_
_entity_poly.entity_id
_entity_poly.type
_entity_poly.pdbx_seq_one_letter_code
_entity_poly.pdbx_strand_id
1 'polypeptide(L)'
;MNTQCNVGQVYPANCSRAKCHSCQRSMCVSHDIPWHKGETCREYDQRTKLQHRGNKASRKKVKETTRPCPKCKRHIHKYSGCDHITCICGHEWCYICSAPYSRDDQGSLNCLHHQTCLHHSRPPFVDARVPPRPFVGMFTAHGFGRMAPPPLAGADGRSVRV
;
A
#
# COMPACT_ATOMS: atom_id res chain seq x y z
N MET A 1 -24.63 -26.66 -2.42
CA MET A 1 -25.13 -27.55 -3.48
C MET A 1 -23.98 -28.23 -4.21
N ASN A 2 -24.18 -29.46 -4.69
CA ASN A 2 -23.30 -30.02 -5.71
C ASN A 2 -23.69 -29.39 -7.06
N THR A 3 -22.84 -28.53 -7.63
CA THR A 3 -23.08 -27.90 -8.94
C THR A 3 -23.13 -28.92 -10.09
N GLN A 4 -22.79 -30.18 -9.84
CA GLN A 4 -22.83 -31.28 -10.80
C GLN A 4 -24.00 -32.26 -10.57
N CYS A 5 -24.94 -31.94 -9.68
CA CYS A 5 -26.12 -32.78 -9.45
C CYS A 5 -27.33 -31.93 -9.07
N ASN A 6 -28.29 -31.83 -9.99
CA ASN A 6 -29.51 -31.03 -9.84
C ASN A 6 -30.73 -31.93 -9.51
N VAL A 7 -30.65 -32.70 -8.43
CA VAL A 7 -31.74 -33.56 -7.97
C VAL A 7 -32.22 -33.06 -6.62
N GLY A 8 -33.49 -32.64 -6.55
CA GLY A 8 -34.15 -32.24 -5.30
C GLY A 8 -34.59 -33.48 -4.52
N GLN A 9 -34.16 -33.60 -3.27
CA GLN A 9 -34.55 -34.69 -2.37
C GLN A 9 -34.98 -34.10 -1.04
N VAL A 10 -36.10 -34.58 -0.51
CA VAL A 10 -36.64 -34.12 0.78
C VAL A 10 -36.02 -34.96 1.88
N TYR A 11 -35.34 -34.29 2.81
CA TYR A 11 -34.79 -34.90 4.02
C TYR A 11 -35.57 -34.38 5.23
N PRO A 12 -35.72 -35.19 6.30
CA PRO A 12 -36.30 -34.70 7.55
C PRO A 12 -35.45 -33.55 8.11
N ALA A 13 -36.11 -32.59 8.78
CA ALA A 13 -35.51 -31.33 9.24
C ALA A 13 -34.51 -31.46 10.41
N ASN A 14 -33.90 -32.62 10.63
CA ASN A 14 -32.87 -32.82 11.66
C ASN A 14 -31.47 -32.49 11.11
N CYS A 15 -30.52 -32.05 11.97
CA CYS A 15 -29.12 -31.81 11.58
C CYS A 15 -28.44 -33.17 11.29
N SER A 16 -28.74 -33.74 10.13
CA SER A 16 -28.26 -35.07 9.73
C SER A 16 -27.60 -35.03 8.37
N ARG A 17 -26.62 -35.92 8.21
CA ARG A 17 -25.89 -36.15 6.97
C ARG A 17 -26.86 -36.70 5.92
N ALA A 18 -27.13 -35.93 4.88
CA ALA A 18 -27.90 -36.36 3.71
C ALA A 18 -26.96 -36.93 2.64
N LYS A 19 -27.31 -38.06 2.02
CA LYS A 19 -26.56 -38.65 0.92
C LYS A 19 -27.41 -38.63 -0.34
N CYS A 20 -26.97 -37.90 -1.36
CA CYS A 20 -27.70 -37.82 -2.62
C CYS A 20 -27.83 -39.20 -3.27
N HIS A 21 -29.04 -39.59 -3.70
CA HIS A 21 -29.24 -40.88 -4.36
C HIS A 21 -28.59 -40.94 -5.75
N SER A 22 -28.63 -39.84 -6.51
CA SER A 22 -28.10 -39.77 -7.88
C SER A 22 -26.57 -39.70 -7.91
N CYS A 23 -25.97 -38.74 -7.18
CA CYS A 23 -24.51 -38.53 -7.21
C CYS A 23 -23.75 -39.16 -6.04
N GLN A 24 -24.44 -39.84 -5.12
CA GLN A 24 -23.87 -40.52 -3.94
C GLN A 24 -23.05 -39.63 -2.99
N ARG A 25 -23.03 -38.30 -3.20
CA ARG A 25 -22.31 -37.32 -2.39
C ARG A 25 -23.07 -37.01 -1.10
N SER A 26 -22.34 -36.91 0.01
CA SER A 26 -22.89 -36.49 1.30
C SER A 26 -22.86 -34.96 1.44
N MET A 27 -23.94 -34.38 1.96
CA MET A 27 -24.11 -32.95 2.21
C MET A 27 -24.68 -32.68 3.61
N CYS A 28 -24.45 -31.49 4.13
CA CYS A 28 -25.14 -30.98 5.30
C CYS A 28 -26.42 -30.26 4.83
N VAL A 29 -27.59 -30.73 5.29
CA VAL A 29 -28.89 -30.16 4.90
C VAL A 29 -29.08 -28.75 5.48
N SER A 30 -28.54 -28.47 6.67
CA SER A 30 -28.68 -27.18 7.33
C SER A 30 -27.87 -26.05 6.69
N HIS A 31 -26.78 -26.40 5.99
CA HIS A 31 -25.81 -25.44 5.44
C HIS A 31 -25.72 -25.47 3.91
N ASP A 32 -26.37 -26.43 3.25
CA ASP A 32 -26.32 -26.65 1.80
C ASP A 32 -24.88 -26.74 1.23
N ILE A 33 -24.00 -27.44 1.92
CA ILE A 33 -22.58 -27.62 1.55
C ILE A 33 -22.19 -29.10 1.55
N PRO A 34 -21.03 -29.48 0.97
CA PRO A 34 -20.46 -30.81 1.17
C PRO A 34 -20.35 -31.16 2.65
N TRP A 35 -20.58 -32.43 2.98
CA TRP A 35 -20.58 -32.90 4.36
C TRP A 35 -19.25 -32.63 5.07
N HIS A 36 -19.33 -31.94 6.21
CA HIS A 36 -18.19 -31.62 7.05
C HIS A 36 -17.90 -32.75 8.06
N LYS A 37 -17.13 -33.76 7.64
CA LYS A 37 -16.81 -34.93 8.47
C LYS A 37 -15.99 -34.54 9.70
N GLY A 38 -16.44 -34.94 10.88
CA GLY A 38 -15.70 -34.76 12.14
C GLY A 38 -15.95 -33.42 12.85
N GLU A 39 -16.85 -32.58 12.33
CA GLU A 39 -17.33 -31.38 13.01
C GLU A 39 -18.86 -31.36 13.02
N THR A 40 -19.45 -30.87 14.10
CA THR A 40 -20.89 -30.60 14.23
C THR A 40 -21.28 -29.36 13.42
N CYS A 41 -22.58 -29.21 13.13
CA CYS A 41 -23.12 -28.02 12.44
C CYS A 41 -22.65 -26.71 13.14
N ARG A 42 -22.62 -26.69 14.49
CA ARG A 42 -22.20 -25.54 15.30
C ARG A 42 -20.71 -25.23 15.19
N GLU A 43 -19.86 -26.25 15.20
CA GLU A 43 -18.40 -26.09 15.05
C GLU A 43 -18.05 -25.57 13.65
N TYR A 44 -18.73 -26.09 12.62
CA TYR A 44 -18.60 -25.59 11.25
C TYR A 44 -18.92 -24.09 11.17
N ASP A 45 -20.02 -23.64 11.79
CA ASP A 45 -20.42 -22.24 11.83
C ASP A 45 -19.38 -21.36 12.53
N GLN A 46 -18.85 -21.83 13.65
CA GLN A 46 -17.81 -21.11 14.41
C GLN A 46 -16.53 -20.96 13.58
N ARG A 47 -16.05 -22.06 12.98
CA ARG A 47 -14.86 -22.06 12.11
C ARG A 47 -15.05 -21.12 10.92
N THR A 48 -16.20 -21.19 10.26
CA THR A 48 -16.52 -20.38 9.07
C THR A 48 -16.61 -18.90 9.44
N LYS A 49 -17.25 -18.54 10.55
CA LYS A 49 -17.26 -17.16 11.08
C LYS A 49 -15.86 -16.63 11.36
N LEU A 50 -15.00 -17.44 11.99
CA LEU A 50 -13.61 -17.07 12.26
C LEU A 50 -12.82 -16.86 10.96
N GLN A 51 -12.95 -17.77 9.99
CA GLN A 51 -12.32 -17.62 8.68
C GLN A 51 -12.80 -16.36 7.95
N HIS A 52 -14.09 -16.06 7.94
CA HIS A 52 -14.62 -14.85 7.31
C HIS A 52 -14.09 -13.58 7.99
N ARG A 53 -13.99 -13.56 9.33
CA ARG A 53 -13.40 -12.45 10.08
C ARG A 53 -11.92 -12.28 9.73
N GLY A 54 -11.15 -13.37 9.72
CA GLY A 54 -9.73 -13.37 9.33
C GLY A 54 -9.52 -12.87 7.90
N ASN A 55 -10.34 -13.35 6.96
CA ASN A 55 -10.31 -12.91 5.56
C ASN A 55 -10.66 -11.43 5.41
N LYS A 56 -11.65 -10.93 6.16
CA LYS A 56 -12.01 -9.51 6.18
C LYS A 56 -10.88 -8.65 6.75
N ALA A 57 -10.28 -9.09 7.86
CA ALA A 57 -9.14 -8.40 8.47
C ALA A 57 -7.92 -8.37 7.54
N SER A 58 -7.62 -9.49 6.87
CA SER A 58 -6.54 -9.58 5.88
C SER A 58 -6.78 -8.64 4.69
N ARG A 59 -7.99 -8.63 4.12
CA ARG A 59 -8.36 -7.71 3.05
C ARG A 59 -8.25 -6.24 3.46
N LYS A 60 -8.62 -5.91 4.71
CA LYS A 60 -8.46 -4.54 5.24
C LYS A 60 -6.98 -4.16 5.32
N LYS A 61 -6.14 -5.03 5.89
CA LYS A 61 -4.70 -4.80 5.99
C LYS A 61 -4.05 -4.61 4.62
N VAL A 62 -4.41 -5.43 3.63
CA VAL A 62 -3.92 -5.27 2.25
C VAL A 62 -4.32 -3.91 1.68
N LYS A 63 -5.55 -3.44 1.89
CA LYS A 63 -5.98 -2.11 1.41
C LYS A 63 -5.24 -0.95 2.10
N GLU A 64 -4.83 -1.13 3.35
CA GLU A 64 -4.10 -0.13 4.11
C GLU A 64 -2.61 -0.10 3.72
N THR A 65 -2.01 -1.26 3.47
CA THR A 65 -0.57 -1.38 3.21
C THR A 65 -0.21 -1.39 1.73
N THR A 66 -1.18 -1.57 0.83
CA THR A 66 -0.94 -1.65 -0.62
C THR A 66 -1.81 -0.66 -1.39
N ARG A 67 -1.30 -0.22 -2.55
CA ARG A 67 -2.05 0.64 -3.48
C ARG A 67 -2.12 -0.02 -4.86
N PRO A 68 -3.26 0.04 -5.56
CA PRO A 68 -3.38 -0.50 -6.90
C PRO A 68 -2.68 0.41 -7.93
N CYS A 69 -1.97 -0.17 -8.88
CA CYS A 69 -1.44 0.57 -10.02
C CYS A 69 -2.60 1.16 -10.86
N PRO A 70 -2.56 2.46 -11.22
CA PRO A 70 -3.63 3.09 -12.00
C PRO A 70 -3.78 2.51 -13.42
N LYS A 71 -2.70 1.95 -13.99
CA LYS A 71 -2.70 1.33 -15.33
C LYS A 71 -3.20 -0.12 -15.32
N CYS A 72 -2.62 -0.98 -14.48
CA CYS A 72 -2.88 -2.44 -14.53
C CYS A 72 -3.65 -3.00 -13.32
N LYS A 73 -3.99 -2.17 -12.33
CA LYS A 73 -4.77 -2.53 -11.12
C LYS A 73 -4.13 -3.57 -10.18
N ARG A 74 -2.88 -3.95 -10.43
CA ARG A 74 -2.08 -4.79 -9.53
C ARG A 74 -1.80 -4.04 -8.22
N HIS A 75 -2.01 -4.69 -7.08
CA HIS A 75 -1.69 -4.10 -5.78
C HIS A 75 -0.18 -4.15 -5.55
N ILE A 76 0.39 -3.00 -5.18
CA ILE A 76 1.81 -2.83 -4.91
C ILE A 76 1.98 -2.47 -3.44
N HIS A 77 2.86 -3.19 -2.75
CA HIS A 77 3.26 -2.89 -1.38
C HIS A 77 4.53 -2.02 -1.41
N LYS A 78 4.53 -0.91 -0.68
CA LYS A 78 5.72 -0.08 -0.48
C LYS A 78 6.42 -0.52 0.81
N TYR A 79 7.70 -0.87 0.73
CA TYR A 79 8.47 -1.29 1.92
C TYR A 79 9.04 -0.09 2.68
N SER A 80 9.74 0.84 2.02
CA SER A 80 10.24 2.10 2.57
C SER A 80 10.86 2.95 1.46
N GLY A 81 11.18 4.22 1.73
CA GLY A 81 11.91 5.09 0.78
C GLY A 81 11.02 6.00 -0.08
N CYS A 82 11.41 6.20 -1.33
CA CYS A 82 10.81 7.15 -2.27
C CYS A 82 9.34 6.81 -2.63
N ASP A 83 8.49 7.83 -2.82
CA ASP A 83 7.09 7.65 -3.26
C ASP A 83 6.93 7.44 -4.77
N HIS A 84 8.01 7.53 -5.55
CA HIS A 84 8.05 7.13 -6.95
C HIS A 84 8.09 5.61 -7.07
N ILE A 85 7.09 5.03 -7.73
CA ILE A 85 6.98 3.58 -7.95
C ILE A 85 6.92 3.27 -9.43
N THR A 86 7.81 2.38 -9.87
CA THR A 86 7.74 1.74 -11.18
C THR A 86 7.00 0.40 -11.04
N CYS A 87 5.85 0.29 -11.68
CA CYS A 87 5.11 -0.97 -11.74
C CYS A 87 5.77 -1.95 -12.71
N ILE A 88 5.55 -3.25 -12.50
CA ILE A 88 5.97 -4.34 -13.41
C ILE A 88 5.40 -4.16 -14.83
N CYS A 89 4.29 -3.44 -14.99
CA CYS A 89 3.75 -3.07 -16.32
C CYS A 89 4.49 -1.90 -17.01
N GLY A 90 5.60 -1.43 -16.43
CA GLY A 90 6.39 -0.30 -16.92
C GLY A 90 5.84 1.08 -16.58
N HIS A 91 4.71 1.17 -15.86
CA HIS A 91 4.12 2.46 -15.48
C HIS A 91 4.77 3.04 -14.22
N GLU A 92 5.28 4.25 -14.33
CA GLU A 92 5.87 5.04 -13.24
C GLU A 92 4.82 6.00 -12.65
N TRP A 93 4.60 5.97 -11.34
CA TRP A 93 3.53 6.73 -10.68
C TRP A 93 3.82 7.01 -9.19
N CYS A 94 3.11 7.98 -8.61
CA CYS A 94 3.27 8.39 -7.21
C CYS A 94 2.40 7.56 -6.27
N TYR A 95 3.00 6.89 -5.29
CA TYR A 95 2.27 6.04 -4.34
C TYR A 95 1.21 6.79 -3.51
N ILE A 96 1.42 8.09 -3.24
CA ILE A 96 0.52 8.90 -2.42
C ILE A 96 -0.72 9.32 -3.21
N CYS A 97 -0.52 9.95 -4.37
CA CYS A 97 -1.62 10.57 -5.11
C CYS A 97 -2.03 9.83 -6.38
N SER A 98 -1.37 8.73 -6.72
CA SER A 98 -1.62 7.96 -7.94
C SER A 98 -1.36 8.70 -9.26
N ALA A 99 -0.70 9.87 -9.20
CA ALA A 99 -0.35 10.64 -10.39
C ALA A 99 0.75 9.96 -11.21
N PRO A 100 0.70 10.04 -12.55
CA PRO A 100 1.73 9.48 -13.41
C PRO A 100 3.03 10.30 -13.34
N TYR A 101 4.16 9.61 -13.50
CA TYR A 101 5.42 10.24 -13.88
C TYR A 101 5.62 10.08 -15.40
N SER A 102 6.21 11.09 -16.01
CA SER A 102 6.53 11.17 -17.44
C SER A 102 7.97 11.63 -17.60
N ARG A 103 8.68 11.07 -18.57
CA ARG A 103 10.02 11.53 -18.95
C ARG A 103 9.89 12.52 -20.09
N ASP A 104 10.64 13.61 -20.04
CA ASP A 104 10.77 14.53 -21.17
C ASP A 104 11.81 14.03 -22.19
N ASP A 105 11.94 14.73 -23.31
CA ASP A 105 12.88 14.40 -24.39
C ASP A 105 14.35 14.42 -23.93
N GLN A 106 14.63 15.07 -22.80
CA GLN A 106 15.96 15.17 -22.18
C GLN A 106 16.18 14.09 -21.10
N GLY A 107 15.18 13.24 -20.83
CA GLY A 107 15.26 12.13 -19.88
C GLY A 107 14.98 12.48 -18.42
N SER A 108 14.60 13.73 -18.13
CA SER A 108 14.22 14.19 -16.79
C SER A 108 12.83 13.68 -16.42
N LEU A 109 12.68 13.24 -15.16
CA LEU A 109 11.43 12.66 -14.67
C LEU A 109 10.52 13.76 -14.10
N ASN A 110 9.43 14.02 -14.79
CA ASN A 110 8.42 15.02 -14.45
C ASN A 110 7.15 14.35 -13.90
N CYS A 111 6.44 15.01 -12.99
CA CYS A 111 5.19 14.51 -12.41
C CYS A 111 4.17 15.63 -12.20
N LEU A 112 2.91 15.32 -12.49
CA LEU A 112 1.77 16.20 -12.24
C LEU A 112 1.02 15.71 -11.00
N HIS A 113 1.58 15.98 -9.82
CA HIS A 113 0.93 15.63 -8.57
C HIS A 113 -0.42 16.36 -8.40
N HIS A 114 -1.37 15.72 -7.71
CA HIS A 114 -2.63 16.39 -7.32
C HIS A 114 -2.37 17.43 -6.21
N GLN A 115 -3.23 18.46 -6.12
CA GLN A 115 -3.15 19.51 -5.09
C GLN A 115 -3.12 18.98 -3.65
N THR A 116 -3.70 17.80 -3.42
CA THR A 116 -3.74 17.12 -2.12
C THR A 116 -2.50 16.27 -1.83
N CYS A 117 -1.54 16.20 -2.77
CA CYS A 117 -0.33 15.40 -2.60
C CYS A 117 0.73 16.18 -1.83
N LEU A 118 1.44 15.49 -0.93
CA LEU A 118 2.62 16.02 -0.24
C LEU A 118 3.67 16.59 -1.20
N HIS A 119 3.74 16.05 -2.41
CA HIS A 119 4.73 16.42 -3.44
C HIS A 119 4.20 17.45 -4.45
N HIS A 120 2.99 17.99 -4.27
CA HIS A 120 2.38 18.96 -5.19
C HIS A 120 3.24 20.22 -5.39
N SER A 121 3.79 20.76 -4.31
CA SER A 121 4.56 22.01 -4.33
C SER A 121 6.07 21.79 -4.43
N ARG A 122 6.53 20.55 -4.64
CA ARG A 122 7.95 20.21 -4.79
C ARG A 122 8.20 19.75 -6.22
N PRO A 123 8.36 20.68 -7.19
CA PRO A 123 8.81 20.31 -8.52
C PRO A 123 10.17 19.60 -8.41
N PRO A 124 10.47 18.62 -9.28
CA PRO A 124 11.62 17.73 -9.15
C PRO A 124 13.00 18.40 -9.34
N PHE A 125 13.11 19.73 -9.27
CA PHE A 125 14.37 20.44 -9.56
C PHE A 125 14.75 21.62 -8.67
N VAL A 126 13.90 22.16 -7.78
CA VAL A 126 14.34 23.31 -6.96
C VAL A 126 14.73 22.86 -5.55
N ASP A 127 16.04 22.68 -5.32
CA ASP A 127 16.58 22.75 -3.97
C ASP A 127 16.44 24.19 -3.47
N ALA A 128 15.29 24.50 -2.88
CA ALA A 128 15.00 25.80 -2.28
C ALA A 128 15.87 26.13 -1.05
N ARG A 129 16.88 25.29 -0.72
CA ARG A 129 17.92 25.61 0.28
C ARG A 129 19.19 26.21 -0.32
N VAL A 130 19.29 26.38 -1.63
CA VAL A 130 20.43 27.04 -2.27
C VAL A 130 19.96 28.33 -2.94
N PRO A 131 20.12 29.51 -2.32
CA PRO A 131 19.91 30.77 -3.02
C PRO A 131 20.87 30.86 -4.21
N PRO A 132 20.47 31.46 -5.35
CA PRO A 132 21.36 31.67 -6.47
C PRO A 132 22.57 32.47 -5.98
N ARG A 133 23.78 31.93 -6.17
CA ARG A 133 25.01 32.67 -5.85
C ARG A 133 24.99 33.94 -6.71
N PRO A 134 25.09 35.15 -6.13
CA PRO A 134 25.19 36.35 -6.94
C PRO A 134 26.45 36.22 -7.80
N PHE A 135 26.31 36.47 -9.09
CA PHE A 135 27.41 36.52 -10.04
C PHE A 135 28.26 37.74 -9.69
N VAL A 136 29.23 37.59 -8.78
CA VAL A 136 30.16 38.68 -8.44
C VAL A 136 31.18 38.77 -9.56
N GLY A 137 30.81 39.49 -10.61
CA GLY A 137 31.69 40.01 -11.64
C GLY A 137 31.86 41.52 -11.48
N MET A 138 33.11 41.92 -11.25
CA MET A 138 33.72 43.23 -11.52
C MET A 138 33.71 44.33 -10.45
N PHE A 139 34.93 44.56 -9.94
CA PHE A 139 35.63 45.85 -9.77
C PHE A 139 34.83 47.09 -9.37
N THR A 140 35.03 47.55 -8.13
CA THR A 140 35.66 48.87 -7.85
C THR A 140 35.95 48.98 -6.34
N ALA A 141 37.15 49.47 -6.04
CA ALA A 141 37.72 49.58 -4.71
C ALA A 141 37.08 50.71 -3.91
N HIS A 142 36.52 50.43 -2.73
CA HIS A 142 36.37 51.41 -1.63
C HIS A 142 36.36 50.72 -0.25
N GLY A 143 37.35 51.08 0.58
CA GLY A 143 37.20 51.23 2.03
C GLY A 143 37.20 49.99 2.92
N PHE A 144 38.37 49.67 3.49
CA PHE A 144 38.53 48.74 4.60
C PHE A 144 37.82 49.22 5.89
N GLY A 145 36.91 48.41 6.42
CA GLY A 145 36.42 48.49 7.80
C GLY A 145 36.50 47.11 8.47
N ARG A 146 37.50 46.88 9.32
CA ARG A 146 37.66 45.64 10.08
C ARG A 146 36.67 45.63 11.25
N MET A 147 35.71 44.71 11.26
CA MET A 147 34.93 44.38 12.45
C MET A 147 35.38 43.01 12.99
N ALA A 148 35.76 42.98 14.26
CA ALA A 148 36.24 41.79 14.96
C ALA A 148 35.11 40.75 15.17
N PRO A 149 35.41 39.45 15.13
CA PRO A 149 34.43 38.42 15.45
C PRO A 149 34.15 38.36 16.97
N PRO A 150 32.90 38.10 17.39
CA PRO A 150 32.56 37.88 18.81
C PRO A 150 33.09 36.54 19.33
N PRO A 151 33.28 36.39 20.66
CA PRO A 151 33.89 35.21 21.26
C PRO A 151 33.00 33.97 21.16
N LEU A 152 33.63 32.81 20.89
CA LEU A 152 33.00 31.50 20.88
C LEU A 152 32.68 31.07 22.32
N ALA A 153 31.39 31.00 22.65
CA ALA A 153 30.92 30.38 23.88
C ALA A 153 31.06 28.85 23.78
N GLY A 154 31.71 28.26 24.77
CA GLY A 154 31.92 26.82 24.88
C GLY A 154 30.61 26.05 25.06
N ALA A 155 30.61 24.83 24.55
CA ALA A 155 29.60 23.83 24.88
C ALA A 155 30.31 22.51 25.19
N ASP A 156 30.14 22.12 26.45
CA ASP A 156 30.66 20.95 27.12
C ASP A 156 30.40 19.62 26.41
N GLY A 157 31.36 18.73 26.58
CA GLY A 157 31.28 17.36 26.14
C GLY A 157 30.28 16.53 26.93
N ARG A 158 29.64 15.59 26.23
CA ARG A 158 29.38 14.27 26.80
C ARG A 158 29.33 13.21 25.72
N SER A 159 30.38 12.39 25.69
CA SER A 159 30.47 11.13 24.96
C SER A 159 29.44 10.15 25.52
N VAL A 160 28.61 9.56 24.65
CA VAL A 160 27.94 8.30 24.91
C VAL A 160 28.64 7.27 24.03
N ARG A 161 29.24 6.27 24.69
CA ARG A 161 29.92 5.13 24.06
C ARG A 161 28.89 4.15 23.48
N VAL A 162 29.39 3.40 22.51
CA VAL A 162 28.84 2.21 21.84
C VAL A 162 28.22 1.21 22.81
#